data_AF-A0A258S079-F1
#
_entry.id   AF-A0A258S079-F1
#
_cell.length_a   1.000
_cell.length_b   1.000
_cell.length_c   1.000
_cell.angle_alpha   90.00
_cell.angle_beta   90.00
_cell.angle_gamma   90.00
#
_symmetry.space_group_name_H-M   'P 1'
#
loop_
_entity.id
_entity.type
_entity.pdbx_description
1 polymer ?
#
loop_
_entity_poly.entity_id
_entity_poly.type
_entity_poly.pdbx_seq_one_letter_code
_entity_poly.pdbx_strand_id
1 'polypeptide(L)'
;MTMRQGWVMVMAMLGACSAAPPAANTQMAAADAGGKFPDNSASSATDVPAPGASDPAATPLVVALAGDGLQLVDGDSGKTYSVPFGTEQGQTIQSIGKAQGPISETGVNEECGAGPIYFADFSGTLTLVFQDRKFAGWSVGGSKADSKLTTIAGIGVGSTRKALEAAYSVKIEESTIGTEFLAGDLSGLLDGAGAGATVSHLWAGVTCIAR
;
A
#
# COMPACT_ATOMS: atom_id res chain seq x y z
N MET A 1 -35.03 -23.20 50.37
CA MET A 1 -33.58 -23.19 50.11
C MET A 1 -33.13 -21.76 49.86
N THR A 2 -31.99 -21.42 50.44
CA THR A 2 -31.49 -20.08 50.79
C THR A 2 -30.73 -19.39 49.65
N MET A 3 -30.77 -18.05 49.69
CA MET A 3 -30.00 -17.05 48.94
C MET A 3 -28.54 -17.39 48.60
N ARG A 4 -28.03 -16.78 47.51
CA ARG A 4 -26.83 -15.92 47.59
C ARG A 4 -26.65 -15.02 46.35
N GLN A 5 -26.96 -13.74 46.55
CA GLN A 5 -26.40 -12.61 45.80
C GLN A 5 -24.90 -12.50 46.11
N GLY A 6 -24.09 -12.31 45.07
CA GLY A 6 -22.68 -11.92 45.18
C GLY A 6 -22.50 -10.51 44.65
N TRP A 7 -22.45 -9.55 45.57
CA TRP A 7 -22.07 -8.16 45.35
C TRP A 7 -20.56 -8.08 45.54
N VAL A 8 -19.79 -7.52 44.59
CA VAL A 8 -18.39 -7.14 44.83
C VAL A 8 -18.14 -5.73 44.33
N MET A 9 -17.63 -4.94 45.26
CA MET A 9 -17.31 -3.52 45.20
C MET A 9 -16.07 -3.21 44.35
N VAL A 10 -16.19 -2.03 43.73
CA VAL A 10 -15.19 -1.03 43.33
C VAL A 10 -13.83 -1.07 44.06
N MET A 11 -12.74 -0.93 43.28
CA MET A 11 -11.52 -0.24 43.72
C MET A 11 -11.03 0.71 42.62
N ALA A 12 -11.10 2.00 42.90
CA ALA A 12 -10.44 3.07 42.15
C ALA A 12 -9.03 3.27 42.72
N MET A 13 -8.00 3.25 41.88
CA MET A 13 -6.63 3.63 42.21
C MET A 13 -6.27 4.89 41.44
N LEU A 14 -6.20 6.01 42.16
CA LEU A 14 -5.61 7.27 41.72
C LEU A 14 -4.09 7.16 41.84
N GLY A 15 -3.38 7.16 40.72
CA GLY A 15 -1.93 7.31 40.66
C GLY A 15 -1.56 8.76 40.34
N ALA A 16 -0.92 9.45 41.29
CA ALA A 16 -0.40 10.80 41.15
C ALA A 16 1.14 10.82 41.12
N CYS A 17 1.67 11.85 40.48
CA CYS A 17 3.03 12.42 40.57
C CYS A 17 4.21 11.70 39.87
N SER A 18 4.76 12.35 38.84
CA SER A 18 5.88 13.30 39.05
C SER A 18 6.22 14.07 37.78
N ALA A 19 6.33 15.39 37.92
CA ALA A 19 6.75 16.33 36.90
C ALA A 19 8.27 16.24 36.67
N ALA A 20 8.69 16.21 35.40
CA ALA A 20 10.08 16.38 34.97
C ALA A 20 10.36 17.86 34.65
N PRO A 21 11.52 18.42 35.06
CA PRO A 21 11.85 19.82 34.81
C PRO A 21 12.29 20.08 33.36
N PRO A 22 12.15 21.33 32.85
CA PRO A 22 12.41 21.67 31.46
C PRO A 22 13.90 21.72 31.12
N ALA A 23 14.20 21.36 29.86
CA ALA A 23 15.51 21.50 29.23
C ALA A 23 15.95 22.98 29.26
N ALA A 24 17.10 23.23 29.86
CA ALA A 24 17.74 24.53 29.86
C ALA A 24 18.33 24.84 28.47
N ASN A 25 18.03 26.06 28.04
CA ASN A 25 18.30 26.68 26.77
C ASN A 25 19.80 26.91 26.53
N THR A 26 20.29 26.54 25.34
CA THR A 26 21.65 26.82 24.87
C THR A 26 21.71 28.25 24.31
N GLN A 27 22.52 29.14 24.90
CA GLN A 27 23.01 30.32 24.17
C GLN A 27 24.37 30.86 24.67
N MET A 28 25.35 30.74 23.77
CA MET A 28 26.41 31.69 23.36
C MET A 28 27.55 32.14 24.30
N ALA A 29 28.75 31.66 23.94
CA ALA A 29 30.01 32.37 23.64
C ALA A 29 30.58 33.46 24.56
N ALA A 30 31.86 33.29 24.93
CA ALA A 30 32.92 34.26 24.70
C ALA A 30 34.30 33.58 24.73
N ALA A 31 35.18 34.03 23.84
CA ALA A 31 36.55 33.60 23.65
C ALA A 31 37.52 34.24 24.66
N ASP A 32 38.68 33.60 24.92
CA ASP A 32 39.96 34.32 25.04
C ASP A 32 41.17 33.38 24.82
N ALA A 33 42.30 34.00 24.52
CA ALA A 33 43.40 33.60 23.66
C ALA A 33 44.44 32.60 24.23
N GLY A 34 45.22 32.04 23.30
CA GLY A 34 46.69 32.02 23.45
C GLY A 34 47.36 30.65 23.45
N GLY A 35 47.71 30.14 22.26
CA GLY A 35 48.62 29.00 22.12
C GLY A 35 49.14 28.86 20.68
N LYS A 36 50.36 29.34 20.43
CA LYS A 36 51.14 29.19 19.18
C LYS A 36 51.54 27.72 18.94
N PHE A 37 51.91 27.44 17.67
CA PHE A 37 52.84 26.41 17.10
C PHE A 37 52.17 25.57 15.99
N PRO A 38 52.91 25.16 14.94
CA PRO A 38 53.52 25.96 13.88
C PRO A 38 52.97 25.61 12.47
N ASP A 39 53.35 26.43 11.48
CA ASP A 39 53.13 26.23 10.04
C ASP A 39 53.54 24.83 9.55
N ASN A 40 52.66 24.20 8.76
CA ASN A 40 53.09 23.27 7.74
C ASN A 40 52.15 23.38 6.52
N SER A 41 52.60 24.15 5.54
CA SER A 41 52.06 24.16 4.19
C SER A 41 52.33 22.81 3.51
N ALA A 42 51.27 22.10 3.14
CA ALA A 42 51.27 21.21 1.98
C ALA A 42 49.84 21.17 1.42
N SER A 43 49.62 22.00 0.40
CA SER A 43 48.53 21.84 -0.56
C SER A 43 48.68 20.47 -1.23
N SER A 44 47.67 19.64 -1.11
CA SER A 44 47.44 18.49 -1.99
C SER A 44 45.93 18.40 -2.20
N ALA A 45 45.49 19.08 -3.26
CA ALA A 45 44.21 18.83 -3.90
C ALA A 45 44.31 17.51 -4.66
N THR A 46 43.58 16.49 -4.20
CA THR A 46 43.17 15.27 -4.94
C THR A 46 42.25 14.53 -3.97
N ASP A 47 41.02 14.13 -4.23
CA ASP A 47 40.22 13.97 -5.44
C ASP A 47 38.78 14.01 -4.92
N VAL A 48 37.92 14.88 -5.47
CA VAL A 48 36.49 14.84 -5.15
C VAL A 48 35.92 13.67 -5.97
N PRO A 49 35.30 12.64 -5.38
CA PRO A 49 34.68 11.59 -6.18
C PRO A 49 33.59 12.24 -7.06
N ALA A 50 33.77 12.14 -8.37
CA ALA A 50 32.81 12.63 -9.34
C ALA A 50 31.44 11.96 -9.12
N PRO A 51 30.32 12.71 -9.20
CA PRO A 51 28.99 12.13 -9.23
C PRO A 51 28.76 11.57 -10.62
N GLY A 52 28.77 10.24 -10.76
CA GLY A 52 28.66 9.64 -12.08
C GLY A 52 28.74 8.12 -12.11
N ALA A 53 27.96 7.44 -11.27
CA ALA A 53 27.51 6.10 -11.59
C ALA A 53 26.00 6.19 -11.82
N SER A 54 25.61 6.39 -13.08
CA SER A 54 24.26 6.11 -13.51
C SER A 54 24.03 4.62 -13.27
N ASP A 55 23.15 4.31 -12.32
CA ASP A 55 22.62 2.97 -12.11
C ASP A 55 22.18 2.43 -13.50
N PRO A 56 22.57 1.22 -13.92
CA PRO A 56 22.04 0.64 -15.16
C PRO A 56 20.52 0.80 -15.13
N ALA A 57 19.97 1.47 -16.16
CA ALA A 57 18.57 1.83 -16.22
C ALA A 57 17.73 0.59 -15.88
N ALA A 58 17.07 0.61 -14.72
CA ALA A 58 16.25 -0.49 -14.28
C ALA A 58 15.18 -0.71 -15.37
N THR A 59 15.08 -1.94 -15.88
CA THR A 59 14.05 -2.33 -16.83
C THR A 59 12.68 -1.93 -16.29
N PRO A 60 11.79 -1.33 -17.11
CA PRO A 60 10.48 -0.91 -16.65
C PRO A 60 9.68 -2.12 -16.17
N LEU A 61 9.33 -2.13 -14.89
CA LEU A 61 8.50 -3.17 -14.28
C LEU A 61 7.04 -2.69 -14.26
N VAL A 62 6.11 -3.54 -14.71
CA VAL A 62 4.68 -3.24 -14.73
C VAL A 62 3.94 -4.15 -13.76
N VAL A 63 2.95 -3.63 -13.04
CA VAL A 63 2.05 -4.46 -12.24
C VAL A 63 0.91 -4.95 -13.11
N ALA A 64 0.68 -6.27 -13.11
CA ALA A 64 -0.52 -6.89 -13.66
C ALA A 64 -1.42 -7.42 -12.53
N LEU A 65 -2.72 -7.24 -12.72
CA LEU A 65 -3.76 -7.63 -11.78
C LEU A 65 -4.04 -9.13 -11.89
N ALA A 66 -4.21 -9.82 -10.75
CA ALA A 66 -4.50 -11.25 -10.71
C ALA A 66 -5.47 -11.60 -9.58
N GLY A 67 -6.26 -12.65 -9.77
CA GLY A 67 -7.25 -13.09 -8.79
C GLY A 67 -6.65 -13.64 -7.50
N ASP A 68 -5.41 -14.12 -7.54
CA ASP A 68 -4.67 -14.75 -6.43
C ASP A 68 -3.52 -13.87 -5.88
N GLY A 69 -3.46 -12.60 -6.28
CA GLY A 69 -2.42 -11.66 -5.89
C GLY A 69 -2.12 -10.63 -6.96
N LEU A 70 -0.85 -10.31 -7.17
CA LEU A 70 -0.38 -9.43 -8.24
C LEU A 70 0.75 -10.12 -8.99
N GLN A 71 1.04 -9.64 -10.21
CA GLN A 71 2.22 -10.05 -10.95
C GLN A 71 3.04 -8.84 -11.34
N LEU A 72 4.35 -9.00 -11.32
CA LEU A 72 5.29 -8.01 -11.86
C LEU A 72 5.79 -8.52 -13.20
N VAL A 73 5.59 -7.72 -14.25
CA VAL A 73 5.97 -8.04 -15.62
C VAL A 73 7.15 -7.18 -16.00
N ASP A 74 8.26 -7.83 -16.32
CA ASP A 74 9.44 -7.19 -16.88
C ASP A 74 9.11 -6.67 -18.29
N GLY A 75 9.17 -5.36 -18.49
CA GLY A 75 8.70 -4.72 -19.72
C GLY A 75 9.54 -5.04 -20.96
N ASP A 76 10.79 -5.46 -20.79
CA ASP A 76 11.68 -5.79 -21.91
C ASP A 76 11.56 -7.27 -22.31
N SER A 77 11.54 -8.17 -21.33
CA SER A 77 11.58 -9.62 -21.55
C SER A 77 10.21 -10.30 -21.47
N GLY A 78 9.20 -9.64 -20.92
CA GLY A 78 7.88 -10.20 -20.65
C GLY A 78 7.86 -11.24 -19.52
N LYS A 79 8.98 -11.43 -18.81
CA LYS A 79 9.04 -12.36 -17.68
C LYS A 79 8.12 -11.89 -16.56
N THR A 80 7.37 -12.82 -15.99
CA THR A 80 6.43 -12.54 -14.90
C THR A 80 6.93 -13.09 -13.57
N TYR A 81 6.73 -12.33 -12.51
CA TYR A 81 7.04 -12.71 -11.14
C TYR A 81 5.78 -12.56 -10.29
N SER A 82 5.32 -13.66 -9.69
CA SER A 82 4.13 -13.64 -8.85
C SER A 82 4.40 -13.03 -7.47
N VAL A 83 3.46 -12.21 -7.01
CA VAL A 83 3.32 -11.72 -5.64
C VAL A 83 1.97 -12.24 -5.13
N PRO A 84 1.91 -13.51 -4.70
CA PRO A 84 0.65 -14.14 -4.29
C PRO A 84 0.15 -13.57 -2.96
N PHE A 85 -1.15 -13.72 -2.69
CA PHE A 85 -1.66 -13.55 -1.35
C PHE A 85 -0.92 -14.43 -0.34
N GLY A 86 -0.77 -13.96 0.90
CA GLY A 86 0.07 -14.59 1.93
C GLY A 86 1.54 -14.17 1.92
N THR A 87 1.99 -13.44 0.88
CA THR A 87 3.32 -12.81 0.87
C THR A 87 3.46 -11.84 2.04
N GLU A 88 4.65 -11.73 2.61
CA GLU A 88 4.91 -10.82 3.73
C GLU A 88 4.71 -9.35 3.31
N GLN A 89 4.17 -8.53 4.20
CA GLN A 89 3.80 -7.14 3.93
C GLN A 89 4.98 -6.30 3.41
N GLY A 90 6.12 -6.33 4.09
CA GLY A 90 7.33 -5.61 3.69
C GLY A 90 7.82 -6.04 2.30
N GLN A 91 7.88 -7.35 2.05
CA GLN A 91 8.24 -7.91 0.74
C GLN A 91 7.29 -7.46 -0.37
N THR A 92 5.98 -7.47 -0.09
CA THR A 92 4.95 -7.04 -1.05
C THR A 92 5.12 -5.56 -1.39
N ILE A 93 5.20 -4.70 -0.37
CA ILE A 93 5.40 -3.25 -0.54
C ILE A 93 6.68 -2.96 -1.32
N GLN A 94 7.78 -3.62 -0.97
CA GLN A 94 9.05 -3.44 -1.68
C GLN A 94 8.94 -3.86 -3.15
N SER A 95 8.26 -4.97 -3.43
CA SER A 95 8.17 -5.51 -4.79
C SER A 95 7.26 -4.65 -5.68
N ILE A 96 6.09 -4.27 -5.16
CA ILE A 96 5.13 -3.42 -5.89
C ILE A 96 5.65 -1.99 -6.03
N GLY A 97 6.33 -1.44 -5.01
CA GLY A 97 6.89 -0.10 -5.05
C GLY A 97 7.98 0.10 -6.11
N LYS A 98 8.63 -0.97 -6.59
CA LYS A 98 9.55 -0.89 -7.75
C LYS A 98 8.84 -0.50 -9.04
N ALA A 99 7.55 -0.81 -9.17
CA ALA A 99 6.74 -0.53 -10.35
C ALA A 99 5.81 0.68 -10.15
N GLN A 100 5.22 0.83 -8.97
CA GLN A 100 4.23 1.87 -8.67
C GLN A 100 4.83 3.13 -8.02
N GLY A 101 6.10 3.09 -7.62
CA GLY A 101 6.73 4.17 -6.86
C GLY A 101 6.42 4.10 -5.37
N PRO A 102 6.61 5.20 -4.62
CA PRO A 102 6.39 5.22 -3.19
C PRO A 102 4.91 5.13 -2.82
N ILE A 103 4.63 4.56 -1.66
CA ILE A 103 3.31 4.62 -1.03
C ILE A 103 3.00 6.09 -0.70
N SER A 104 1.80 6.55 -1.06
CA SER A 104 1.31 7.90 -0.73
C SER A 104 0.59 7.95 0.61
N GLU A 105 -0.09 6.86 0.98
CA GLU A 105 -0.89 6.80 2.20
C GLU A 105 -0.88 5.38 2.78
N THR A 106 -0.93 5.31 4.10
CA THR A 106 -1.11 4.05 4.83
C THR A 106 -2.08 4.25 5.97
N GLY A 107 -2.78 3.21 6.37
CA GLY A 107 -3.64 3.27 7.54
C GLY A 107 -4.10 1.92 8.01
N VAL A 108 -4.89 1.95 9.08
CA VAL A 108 -5.56 0.78 9.66
C VAL A 108 -7.06 1.02 9.55
N ASN A 109 -7.81 -0.02 9.18
CA ASN A 109 -9.26 -0.02 9.27
C ASN A 109 -9.69 -1.17 10.19
N GLU A 110 -10.17 -0.81 11.38
CA GLU A 110 -10.62 -1.76 12.40
C GLU A 110 -12.07 -2.25 12.16
N GLU A 111 -12.82 -1.57 11.31
CA GLU A 111 -14.25 -1.81 11.06
C GLU A 111 -14.49 -2.63 9.78
N CYS A 112 -13.43 -3.20 9.19
CA CYS A 112 -13.57 -4.06 8.03
C CYS A 112 -14.29 -5.36 8.43
N GLY A 113 -15.30 -5.77 7.65
CA GLY A 113 -16.07 -6.99 7.93
C GLY A 113 -15.24 -8.28 7.95
N ALA A 114 -14.05 -8.27 7.35
CA ALA A 114 -13.07 -9.36 7.40
C ALA A 114 -12.15 -9.32 8.65
N GLY A 115 -12.37 -8.39 9.58
CA GLY A 115 -11.48 -8.08 10.69
C GLY A 115 -10.49 -6.96 10.38
N PRO A 116 -9.73 -6.46 11.38
CA PRO A 116 -8.82 -5.34 11.21
C PRO A 116 -7.84 -5.54 10.05
N ILE A 117 -7.72 -4.53 9.20
CA ILE A 117 -6.78 -4.52 8.09
C ILE A 117 -5.77 -3.39 8.23
N TYR A 118 -4.62 -3.56 7.60
CA TYR A 118 -3.74 -2.46 7.22
C TYR A 118 -3.83 -2.24 5.71
N PHE A 119 -3.77 -1.00 5.25
CA PHE A 119 -3.71 -0.68 3.83
C PHE A 119 -2.51 0.19 3.48
N ALA A 120 -2.03 0.04 2.24
CA ALA A 120 -1.04 0.91 1.63
C ALA A 120 -1.52 1.33 0.25
N ASP A 121 -1.57 2.64 0.00
CA ASP A 121 -2.10 3.23 -1.22
C ASP A 121 -0.99 3.85 -2.09
N PHE A 122 -1.09 3.64 -3.40
CA PHE A 122 -0.19 4.19 -4.40
C PHE A 122 -0.90 5.30 -5.19
N SER A 123 -1.04 6.47 -4.56
CA SER A 123 -1.63 7.69 -5.11
C SER A 123 -3.06 7.54 -5.65
N GLY A 124 -3.84 6.62 -5.07
CA GLY A 124 -5.20 6.28 -5.44
C GLY A 124 -5.30 5.43 -6.72
N THR A 125 -4.18 4.95 -7.26
CA THR A 125 -4.17 4.10 -8.48
C THR A 125 -4.31 2.61 -8.14
N LEU A 126 -3.69 2.21 -7.03
CA LEU A 126 -3.67 0.85 -6.49
C LEU A 126 -3.64 0.93 -4.96
N THR A 127 -4.56 0.23 -4.31
CA THR A 127 -4.54 0.03 -2.86
C THR A 127 -4.26 -1.43 -2.55
N LEU A 128 -3.28 -1.67 -1.68
CA LEU A 128 -2.96 -3.00 -1.15
C LEU A 128 -3.59 -3.15 0.23
N VAL A 129 -4.14 -4.34 0.50
CA VAL A 129 -4.75 -4.71 1.78
C VAL A 129 -3.93 -5.82 2.42
N PHE A 130 -3.71 -5.69 3.72
CA PHE A 130 -2.94 -6.62 4.53
C PHE A 130 -3.72 -7.04 5.77
N GLN A 131 -3.64 -8.33 6.10
CA GLN A 131 -4.13 -8.91 7.35
C GLN A 131 -3.02 -9.77 7.95
N ASP A 132 -2.84 -9.73 9.27
CA ASP A 132 -1.78 -10.48 9.96
C ASP A 132 -0.37 -10.28 9.35
N ARG A 133 -0.10 -9.06 8.86
CA ARG A 133 1.13 -8.68 8.12
C ARG A 133 1.37 -9.48 6.84
N LYS A 134 0.31 -10.02 6.26
CA LYS A 134 0.31 -10.74 4.98
C LYS A 134 -0.53 -10.01 3.95
N PHE A 135 -0.07 -10.01 2.71
CA PHE A 135 -0.82 -9.49 1.58
C PHE A 135 -2.11 -10.28 1.41
N ALA A 136 -3.26 -9.62 1.52
CA ALA A 136 -4.56 -10.26 1.63
C ALA A 136 -5.52 -9.85 0.51
N GLY A 137 -5.28 -8.70 -0.15
CA GLY A 137 -6.13 -8.23 -1.23
C GLY A 137 -5.60 -6.96 -1.89
N TRP A 138 -6.19 -6.58 -3.01
CA TRP A 138 -5.89 -5.34 -3.70
C TRP A 138 -7.15 -4.76 -4.34
N SER A 139 -7.15 -3.46 -4.60
CA SER A 139 -8.21 -2.79 -5.36
C SER A 139 -7.65 -1.67 -6.24
N VAL A 140 -8.33 -1.46 -7.36
CA VAL A 140 -8.15 -0.33 -8.28
C VAL A 140 -9.52 0.26 -8.61
N GLY A 141 -9.60 1.56 -8.88
CA GLY A 141 -10.85 2.20 -9.33
C GLY A 141 -10.99 3.65 -8.91
N GLY A 142 -12.14 4.23 -9.25
CA GLY A 142 -12.44 5.64 -9.00
C GLY A 142 -11.72 6.60 -9.95
N SER A 143 -11.77 7.89 -9.65
CA SER A 143 -11.30 8.96 -10.54
C SER A 143 -9.77 9.02 -10.76
N LYS A 144 -9.01 8.30 -9.94
CA LYS A 144 -7.54 8.22 -10.01
C LYS A 144 -7.03 6.87 -10.53
N ALA A 145 -7.92 5.96 -10.93
CA ALA A 145 -7.52 4.66 -11.43
C ALA A 145 -6.53 4.80 -12.60
N ASP A 146 -5.45 4.03 -12.55
CA ASP A 146 -4.55 3.91 -13.70
C ASP A 146 -5.11 2.87 -14.67
N SER A 147 -5.52 3.30 -15.86
CA SER A 147 -6.03 2.41 -16.91
C SER A 147 -4.98 1.44 -17.45
N LYS A 148 -3.71 1.60 -17.09
CA LYS A 148 -2.62 0.67 -17.42
C LYS A 148 -2.55 -0.52 -16.48
N LEU A 149 -3.19 -0.47 -15.31
CA LEU A 149 -3.29 -1.61 -14.40
C LEU A 149 -4.36 -2.57 -14.92
N THR A 150 -3.91 -3.61 -15.62
CA THR A 150 -4.79 -4.62 -16.19
C THR A 150 -4.38 -6.02 -15.75
N THR A 151 -5.28 -6.98 -15.87
CA THR A 151 -4.92 -8.39 -15.90
C THR A 151 -4.05 -8.70 -17.12
N ILE A 152 -3.41 -9.87 -17.14
CA ILE A 152 -2.70 -10.36 -18.34
C ILE A 152 -3.63 -10.45 -19.57
N ALA A 153 -4.92 -10.68 -19.35
CA ALA A 153 -5.92 -10.69 -20.42
C ALA A 153 -6.33 -9.27 -20.89
N GLY A 154 -5.72 -8.22 -20.33
CA GLY A 154 -5.97 -6.83 -20.70
C GLY A 154 -7.23 -6.23 -20.07
N ILE A 155 -7.80 -6.86 -19.04
CA ILE A 155 -8.97 -6.33 -18.34
C ILE A 155 -8.54 -5.45 -17.18
N GLY A 156 -9.00 -4.21 -17.16
CA GLY A 156 -8.79 -3.24 -16.09
C GLY A 156 -9.88 -2.17 -16.09
N VAL A 157 -9.72 -1.12 -15.28
CA VAL A 157 -10.66 0.01 -15.22
C VAL A 157 -10.79 0.65 -16.61
N GLY A 158 -12.02 0.89 -17.06
CA GLY A 158 -12.37 1.37 -18.40
C GLY A 158 -12.59 0.28 -19.45
N SER A 159 -12.28 -1.00 -19.15
CA SER A 159 -12.61 -2.11 -20.05
C SER A 159 -14.13 -2.28 -20.17
N THR A 160 -14.64 -2.51 -21.37
CA THR A 160 -16.08 -2.74 -21.55
C THR A 160 -16.53 -4.09 -20.97
N ARG A 161 -17.78 -4.19 -20.54
CA ARG A 161 -18.44 -5.44 -20.14
C ARG A 161 -18.29 -6.50 -21.21
N LYS A 162 -18.46 -6.14 -22.48
CA LYS A 162 -18.24 -7.07 -23.61
C LYS A 162 -16.80 -7.63 -23.65
N ALA A 163 -15.79 -6.80 -23.40
CA ALA A 163 -14.40 -7.26 -23.36
C ALA A 163 -14.15 -8.17 -22.15
N LEU A 164 -14.69 -7.81 -20.99
CA LEU A 164 -14.65 -8.62 -19.78
C LEU A 164 -15.27 -10.01 -20.01
N GLU A 165 -16.47 -10.08 -20.59
CA GLU A 165 -17.18 -11.34 -20.91
C GLU A 165 -16.48 -12.16 -22.02
N ALA A 166 -15.68 -11.52 -22.87
CA ALA A 166 -14.87 -12.23 -23.85
C ALA A 166 -13.60 -12.85 -23.23
N ALA A 167 -13.06 -12.25 -22.17
CA ALA A 167 -11.86 -12.70 -21.49
C ALA A 167 -12.14 -13.71 -20.37
N TYR A 168 -13.29 -13.62 -19.71
CA TYR A 168 -13.64 -14.42 -18.54
C TYR A 168 -15.08 -14.94 -18.59
N SER A 169 -15.34 -16.00 -17.82
CA SER A 169 -16.72 -16.35 -17.46
C SER A 169 -17.19 -15.43 -16.35
N VAL A 170 -18.20 -14.60 -16.63
CA VAL A 170 -18.63 -13.52 -15.74
C VAL A 170 -20.04 -13.79 -15.21
N LYS A 171 -20.22 -13.66 -13.90
CA LYS A 171 -21.53 -13.51 -13.26
C LYS A 171 -21.76 -12.04 -12.97
N ILE A 172 -22.92 -11.49 -13.35
CA ILE A 172 -23.28 -10.09 -13.09
C ILE A 172 -24.54 -10.04 -12.24
N GLU A 173 -24.54 -9.21 -11.22
CA GLU A 173 -25.67 -9.03 -10.30
C GLU A 173 -25.80 -7.59 -9.83
N GLU A 174 -27.03 -7.20 -9.48
CA GLU A 174 -27.28 -5.92 -8.82
C GLU A 174 -27.07 -6.09 -7.31
N SER A 175 -26.25 -5.20 -6.75
CA SER A 175 -25.89 -5.18 -5.33
C SER A 175 -26.19 -3.80 -4.72
N THR A 176 -26.01 -3.66 -3.41
CA THR A 176 -26.13 -2.38 -2.70
C THR A 176 -25.09 -1.34 -3.14
N ILE A 177 -24.01 -1.78 -3.79
CA ILE A 177 -22.92 -0.94 -4.32
C ILE A 177 -22.98 -0.77 -5.84
N GLY A 178 -24.05 -1.23 -6.50
CA GLY A 178 -24.30 -1.10 -7.93
C GLY A 178 -24.23 -2.42 -8.70
N THR A 179 -24.01 -2.33 -10.01
CA THR A 179 -23.88 -3.50 -10.90
C THR A 179 -22.53 -4.18 -10.69
N GLU A 180 -22.52 -5.26 -9.91
CA GLU A 180 -21.33 -6.01 -9.55
C GLU A 180 -21.10 -7.17 -10.53
N PHE A 181 -19.82 -7.52 -10.74
CA PHE A 181 -19.44 -8.71 -11.46
C PHE A 181 -18.46 -9.58 -10.67
N LEU A 182 -18.52 -10.89 -10.94
CA LEU A 182 -17.56 -11.89 -10.47
C LEU A 182 -16.98 -12.64 -11.68
N ALA A 183 -15.67 -12.79 -11.72
CA ALA A 183 -14.92 -13.47 -12.78
C ALA A 183 -13.77 -14.29 -12.17
N GLY A 184 -14.08 -15.53 -11.76
CA GLY A 184 -13.15 -16.32 -10.93
C GLY A 184 -12.94 -15.65 -9.58
N ASP A 185 -11.68 -15.41 -9.21
CA ASP A 185 -11.30 -14.71 -7.98
C ASP A 185 -11.27 -13.17 -8.13
N LEU A 186 -11.61 -12.65 -9.33
CA LEU A 186 -11.77 -11.22 -9.56
C LEU A 186 -13.22 -10.80 -9.31
N SER A 187 -13.37 -9.64 -8.69
CA SER A 187 -14.65 -8.95 -8.50
C SER A 187 -14.54 -7.50 -8.89
N GLY A 188 -15.64 -6.88 -9.30
CA GLY A 188 -15.61 -5.49 -9.75
C GLY A 188 -16.98 -4.87 -9.92
N LEU A 189 -17.00 -3.57 -10.23
CA LEU A 189 -18.22 -2.84 -10.56
C LEU A 189 -18.21 -2.42 -12.03
N LEU A 190 -19.39 -2.40 -12.61
CA LEU A 190 -19.68 -1.76 -13.89
C LEU A 190 -20.34 -0.40 -13.67
N ASP A 191 -20.07 0.57 -14.54
CA ASP A 191 -20.73 1.88 -14.54
C ASP A 191 -22.18 1.88 -15.07
N GLY A 192 -22.70 0.69 -15.39
CA GLY A 192 -24.08 0.48 -15.81
C GLY A 192 -24.36 -0.99 -16.20
N ALA A 193 -25.60 -1.27 -16.58
CA ALA A 193 -26.05 -2.63 -16.87
C ALA A 193 -25.83 -3.10 -18.32
N GLY A 194 -25.60 -2.19 -19.26
CA GLY A 194 -25.51 -2.51 -20.70
C GLY A 194 -24.19 -3.16 -21.11
N ALA A 195 -24.15 -3.80 -22.29
CA ALA A 195 -22.92 -4.42 -22.83
C ALA A 195 -21.78 -3.42 -23.10
N GLY A 196 -22.10 -2.13 -23.25
CA GLY A 196 -21.14 -1.03 -23.38
C GLY A 196 -20.71 -0.41 -22.05
N ALA A 197 -21.27 -0.85 -20.92
CA ALA A 197 -20.82 -0.41 -19.60
C ALA A 197 -19.35 -0.75 -19.40
N THR A 198 -18.63 0.04 -18.62
CA THR A 198 -17.20 -0.14 -18.37
C THR A 198 -16.93 -0.52 -16.92
N VAL A 199 -15.84 -1.26 -16.71
CA VAL A 199 -15.33 -1.58 -15.39
C VAL A 199 -14.91 -0.29 -14.70
N SER A 200 -15.57 0.07 -13.59
CA SER A 200 -15.26 1.27 -12.81
C SER A 200 -14.35 0.98 -11.61
N HIS A 201 -14.46 -0.24 -11.09
CA HIS A 201 -13.66 -0.75 -9.97
C HIS A 201 -13.34 -2.23 -10.20
N LEU A 202 -12.17 -2.66 -9.74
CA LEU A 202 -11.75 -4.06 -9.80
C LEU A 202 -10.91 -4.39 -8.58
N TRP A 203 -11.11 -5.58 -8.03
CA TRP A 203 -10.42 -6.05 -6.83
C TRP A 203 -10.31 -7.58 -6.79
N ALA A 204 -9.45 -8.06 -5.89
CA ALA A 204 -9.37 -9.46 -5.52
C ALA A 204 -8.92 -9.62 -4.05
N GLY A 205 -9.25 -10.76 -3.46
CA GLY A 205 -8.95 -11.07 -2.07
C GLY A 205 -9.80 -10.27 -1.07
N VAL A 206 -9.22 -9.98 0.09
CA VAL A 206 -9.86 -9.21 1.16
C VAL A 206 -10.03 -7.75 0.72
N THR A 207 -11.27 -7.27 0.73
CA THR A 207 -11.60 -5.86 0.57
C THR A 207 -12.58 -5.41 1.64
N CYS A 208 -12.54 -4.11 1.96
CA CYS A 208 -13.42 -3.50 2.96
C CYS A 208 -14.54 -2.71 2.31
N ILE A 209 -15.13 -3.30 1.27
CA ILE A 209 -16.31 -2.75 0.58
C ILE A 209 -17.54 -3.24 1.35
N ALA A 210 -18.29 -2.30 1.93
CA ALA A 210 -19.55 -2.60 2.60
C ALA A 210 -20.61 -2.94 1.54
N ARG A 211 -21.26 -4.09 1.68
CA ARG A 211 -22.27 -4.63 0.76
C ARG A 211 -23.47 -5.16 1.54
#